data_AF-A0A926E4N8-F1
#
_entry.id   AF-A0A926E4N8-F1
#
_cell.length_a   1.000
_cell.length_b   1.000
_cell.length_c   1.000
_cell.angle_alpha   90.00
_cell.angle_beta   90.00
_cell.angle_gamma   90.00
#
_symmetry.space_group_name_H-M   'P 1'
#
loop_
_entity.id
_entity.type
_entity.pdbx_description
1 polymer ?
#
loop_
_entity_poly.entity_id
_entity_poly.type
_entity_poly.pdbx_seq_one_letter_code
_entity_poly.pdbx_strand_id
1 'polypeptide(L)'
;MKYYRFSLDDNIWVFRDLACGRYHSIFDHPYLSFLRQIHEEFHTKIQLNVYYETEGFCLSEMPDSYKKEWEENAQWLRLSFHARANDPPSPYEKSGYDELFADCSAVQKEICRFAGQTVLSPFTTIHYCKVTPDGCRGLKDCGVKGLVGLFRPQDGEQVDYSLPKETEAYLQTKHFCYDEGHGMFFVRNDLIINAHPLSELEDVLKGKENETFLEVMIHEQYFYPDYPYYQPDFREKVCFVMQWLTEKGYRPAFLEEMLK
;
A
#
# COMPACT_ATOMS: atom_id res chain seq x y z
N MET A 1 8.59 14.06 17.26
CA MET A 1 7.85 14.42 16.02
C MET A 1 7.01 13.21 15.66
N LYS A 2 5.75 13.41 15.24
CA LYS A 2 4.83 12.32 14.91
C LYS A 2 4.69 12.17 13.40
N TYR A 3 4.65 10.95 12.90
CA TYR A 3 4.58 10.68 11.46
C TYR A 3 3.51 9.66 11.11
N TYR A 4 3.00 9.71 9.89
CA TYR A 4 2.17 8.63 9.37
C TYR A 4 2.50 8.35 7.92
N ARG A 5 2.25 7.11 7.50
CA ARG A 5 2.23 6.72 6.08
C ARG A 5 0.82 6.26 5.74
N PHE A 6 0.33 6.70 4.59
CA PHE A 6 -0.98 6.30 4.07
C PHE A 6 -0.80 5.52 2.76
N SER A 7 -1.36 4.31 2.72
CA SER A 7 -1.33 3.46 1.55
C SER A 7 -2.71 2.96 1.15
N LEU A 8 -2.85 2.65 -0.13
CA LEU A 8 -4.00 1.95 -0.65
C LEU A 8 -3.55 0.64 -1.25
N ASP A 9 -4.20 -0.46 -0.86
CA ASP A 9 -3.90 -1.81 -1.34
C ASP A 9 -4.86 -2.17 -2.49
N ASP A 10 -4.53 -3.25 -3.20
CA ASP A 10 -5.35 -3.85 -4.27
C ASP A 10 -5.56 -3.00 -5.52
N ASN A 11 -4.61 -2.11 -5.88
CA ASN A 11 -4.81 -1.19 -7.00
C ASN A 11 -4.63 -1.87 -8.35
N ILE A 12 -5.70 -1.94 -9.13
CA ILE A 12 -5.68 -2.37 -10.54
C ILE A 12 -6.81 -1.76 -11.36
N TRP A 13 -7.95 -1.47 -10.72
CA TRP A 13 -9.13 -0.95 -11.44
C TRP A 13 -8.93 0.48 -11.90
N VAL A 14 -8.27 1.33 -11.12
CA VAL A 14 -7.88 2.68 -11.55
C VAL A 14 -7.07 2.65 -12.84
N PHE A 15 -6.16 1.69 -13.02
CA PHE A 15 -5.34 1.60 -14.23
C PHE A 15 -6.13 1.07 -15.42
N ARG A 16 -7.01 0.09 -15.21
CA ARG A 16 -7.97 -0.37 -16.22
C ARG A 16 -8.84 0.80 -16.71
N ASP A 17 -9.40 1.54 -15.77
CA ASP A 17 -10.33 2.61 -16.07
C ASP A 17 -9.63 3.79 -16.77
N LEU A 18 -8.38 4.12 -16.38
CA LEU A 18 -7.56 5.10 -17.11
C LEU A 18 -7.25 4.68 -18.55
N ALA A 19 -6.96 3.39 -18.78
CA ALA A 19 -6.68 2.85 -20.11
C ALA A 19 -7.93 2.86 -21.01
N CYS A 20 -9.09 2.48 -20.45
CA CYS A 20 -10.37 2.45 -21.17
C CYS A 20 -10.97 3.85 -21.38
N GLY A 21 -10.92 4.70 -20.35
CA GLY A 21 -11.63 5.98 -20.29
C GLY A 21 -10.98 7.13 -21.06
N ARG A 22 -9.67 7.04 -21.35
CA ARG A 22 -8.89 8.06 -22.10
C ARG A 22 -9.13 9.49 -21.58
N TYR A 23 -8.99 9.66 -20.28
CA TYR A 23 -9.07 10.94 -19.59
C TYR A 23 -8.03 11.96 -20.11
N HIS A 24 -8.28 13.25 -19.90
CA HIS A 24 -7.30 14.28 -20.28
C HIS A 24 -6.15 14.35 -19.26
N SER A 25 -6.49 14.16 -17.98
CA SER A 25 -5.60 14.04 -16.83
C SER A 25 -5.95 12.78 -16.03
N ILE A 26 -4.96 12.15 -15.37
CA ILE A 26 -5.23 11.06 -14.43
C ILE A 26 -6.16 11.49 -13.30
N PHE A 27 -6.18 12.79 -12.96
CA PHE A 27 -7.02 13.36 -11.90
C PHE A 27 -8.44 13.67 -12.35
N ASP A 28 -8.79 13.46 -13.63
CA ASP A 28 -10.18 13.42 -14.07
C ASP A 28 -10.85 12.10 -13.64
N HIS A 29 -10.07 11.08 -13.30
CA HIS A 29 -10.58 9.82 -12.74
C HIS A 29 -11.08 10.04 -11.30
N PRO A 30 -12.33 9.65 -10.96
CA PRO A 30 -12.94 9.99 -9.65
C PRO A 30 -12.14 9.54 -8.43
N TYR A 31 -11.45 8.39 -8.52
CA TYR A 31 -10.60 7.87 -7.45
C TYR A 31 -9.32 8.71 -7.28
N LEU A 32 -8.60 9.00 -8.35
CA LEU A 32 -7.36 9.80 -8.25
C LEU A 32 -7.66 11.27 -7.95
N SER A 33 -8.77 11.80 -8.46
CA SER A 33 -9.30 13.11 -8.10
C SER A 33 -9.50 13.24 -6.58
N PHE A 34 -10.07 12.20 -5.95
CA PHE A 34 -10.23 12.15 -4.51
C PHE A 34 -8.89 12.13 -3.77
N LEU A 35 -7.96 11.27 -4.20
CA LEU A 35 -6.64 11.20 -3.57
C LEU A 35 -5.87 12.52 -3.68
N ARG A 36 -6.04 13.23 -4.80
CA ARG A 36 -5.50 14.59 -4.97
C ARG A 36 -6.14 15.59 -4.00
N GLN A 37 -7.46 15.53 -3.78
CA GLN A 37 -8.13 16.37 -2.76
C GLN A 37 -7.55 16.11 -1.36
N ILE A 38 -7.35 14.84 -0.99
CA ILE A 38 -6.73 14.47 0.28
C ILE A 38 -5.31 15.05 0.40
N HIS A 39 -4.52 14.99 -0.66
CA HIS A 39 -3.19 15.63 -0.69
C HIS A 39 -3.28 17.15 -0.56
N GLU A 40 -4.17 17.81 -1.30
CA GLU A 40 -4.29 19.27 -1.31
C GLU A 40 -4.79 19.81 0.05
N GLU A 41 -5.67 19.09 0.73
CA GLU A 41 -6.25 19.48 2.02
C GLU A 41 -5.36 19.16 3.22
N PHE A 42 -4.77 17.95 3.26
CA PHE A 42 -4.04 17.45 4.44
C PHE A 42 -2.53 17.30 4.19
N HIS A 43 -2.03 17.68 3.01
CA HIS A 43 -0.66 17.44 2.55
C HIS A 43 -0.24 15.96 2.58
N THR A 44 -1.20 15.04 2.63
CA THR A 44 -0.97 13.60 2.72
C THR A 44 -0.10 13.12 1.55
N LYS A 45 0.86 12.27 1.87
CA LYS A 45 1.62 11.47 0.91
C LYS A 45 0.97 10.09 0.82
N ILE A 46 0.73 9.64 -0.40
CA ILE A 46 -0.12 8.50 -0.72
C ILE A 46 0.67 7.49 -1.54
N GLN A 47 0.62 6.22 -1.15
CA GLN A 47 1.18 5.13 -1.93
C GLN A 47 0.09 4.17 -2.39
N LEU A 48 0.09 3.80 -3.66
CA LEU A 48 -0.76 2.75 -4.21
C LEU A 48 0.06 1.46 -4.36
N ASN A 49 -0.38 0.38 -3.75
CA ASN A 49 0.18 -0.95 -3.91
C ASN A 49 -0.62 -1.65 -5.03
N VAL A 50 0.09 -2.07 -6.08
CA VAL A 50 -0.47 -2.33 -7.42
C VAL A 50 -0.42 -3.81 -7.77
N TYR A 51 -1.50 -4.33 -8.36
CA TYR A 51 -1.50 -5.64 -9.02
C TYR A 51 -0.99 -5.59 -10.45
N TYR A 52 -0.57 -6.73 -11.00
CA TYR A 52 -0.27 -6.83 -12.43
C TYR A 52 -1.53 -6.94 -13.31
N GLU A 53 -2.52 -7.71 -12.87
CA GLU A 53 -3.68 -8.06 -13.71
C GLU A 53 -4.98 -8.25 -12.91
N THR A 54 -6.08 -8.09 -13.64
CA THR A 54 -7.46 -8.41 -13.24
C THR A 54 -8.20 -8.99 -14.44
N GLU A 55 -9.46 -9.39 -14.28
CA GLU A 55 -10.23 -9.94 -15.39
C GLU A 55 -10.33 -8.92 -16.55
N GLY A 56 -9.85 -9.32 -17.73
CA GLY A 56 -9.90 -8.51 -18.95
C GLY A 56 -8.93 -7.32 -19.01
N PHE A 57 -7.96 -7.22 -18.10
CA PHE A 57 -6.96 -6.15 -18.12
C PHE A 57 -5.65 -6.54 -17.42
N CYS A 58 -4.52 -6.18 -18.01
CA CYS A 58 -3.21 -6.19 -17.35
C CYS A 58 -2.45 -4.87 -17.54
N LEU A 59 -1.49 -4.58 -16.65
CA LEU A 59 -0.74 -3.32 -16.66
C LEU A 59 -0.02 -3.01 -17.98
N SER A 60 0.28 -4.02 -18.81
CA SER A 60 0.87 -3.78 -20.14
C SER A 60 -0.04 -2.99 -21.08
N GLU A 61 -1.34 -2.97 -20.81
CA GLU A 61 -2.35 -2.23 -21.56
C GLU A 61 -2.50 -0.78 -21.07
N MET A 62 -1.92 -0.42 -19.92
CA MET A 62 -1.91 0.95 -19.41
C MET A 62 -1.07 1.86 -20.34
N PRO A 63 -1.63 2.95 -20.89
CA PRO A 63 -0.88 3.85 -21.75
C PRO A 63 0.19 4.63 -20.96
N ASP A 64 1.30 4.95 -21.62
CA ASP A 64 2.37 5.79 -21.06
C ASP A 64 2.18 7.29 -21.32
N SER A 65 1.07 7.69 -21.95
CA SER A 65 0.75 9.09 -22.23
C SER A 65 0.63 9.96 -20.97
N TYR A 66 0.32 9.35 -19.82
CA TYR A 66 0.20 10.02 -18.53
C TYR A 66 1.51 10.10 -17.75
N LYS A 67 2.62 9.53 -18.27
CA LYS A 67 3.87 9.38 -17.53
C LYS A 67 4.37 10.65 -16.88
N LYS A 68 4.36 11.75 -17.64
CA LYS A 68 4.80 13.05 -17.14
C LYS A 68 3.97 13.51 -15.93
N GLU A 69 2.66 13.29 -15.94
CA GLU A 69 1.78 13.68 -14.83
C GLU A 69 2.06 12.85 -13.58
N TRP A 70 2.32 11.55 -13.72
CA TRP A 70 2.79 10.73 -12.60
C TRP A 70 4.13 11.23 -12.04
N GLU A 71 5.11 11.50 -12.90
CA GLU A 71 6.43 11.99 -12.49
C GLU A 71 6.36 13.35 -11.77
N GLU A 72 5.52 14.27 -12.25
CA GLU A 72 5.29 15.60 -11.65
C GLU A 72 4.59 15.54 -10.28
N ASN A 73 4.00 14.39 -9.93
CA ASN A 73 3.31 14.16 -8.66
C ASN A 73 4.04 13.15 -7.75
N ALA A 74 5.23 12.67 -8.13
CA ALA A 74 5.99 11.65 -7.40
C ALA A 74 6.39 12.07 -5.96
N GLN A 75 6.39 13.36 -5.64
CA GLN A 75 6.65 13.88 -4.29
C GLN A 75 5.55 13.54 -3.28
N TRP A 76 4.34 13.21 -3.74
CA TRP A 76 3.21 12.89 -2.88
C TRP A 76 2.42 11.66 -3.32
N LEU A 77 2.56 11.18 -4.56
CA LEU A 77 1.90 9.98 -5.06
C LEU A 77 2.93 8.94 -5.53
N ARG A 78 2.94 7.78 -4.91
CA ARG A 78 3.90 6.68 -5.18
C ARG A 78 3.18 5.40 -5.57
N LEU A 79 3.87 4.55 -6.31
CA LEU A 79 3.40 3.23 -6.73
C LEU A 79 4.37 2.15 -6.26
N SER A 80 3.87 0.96 -5.94
CA SER A 80 4.70 -0.20 -5.60
C SER A 80 4.02 -1.52 -5.96
N PHE A 81 4.77 -2.61 -5.96
CA PHE A 81 4.26 -3.95 -6.22
C PHE A 81 3.43 -4.49 -5.05
N HIS A 82 2.22 -5.00 -5.29
CA HIS A 82 1.41 -5.69 -4.27
C HIS A 82 1.33 -7.20 -4.49
N ALA A 83 0.91 -7.60 -5.70
CA ALA A 83 0.92 -8.98 -6.18
C ALA A 83 0.70 -9.04 -7.70
N ARG A 84 0.58 -10.25 -8.24
CA ARG A 84 0.18 -10.47 -9.62
C ARG A 84 -1.30 -10.16 -9.82
N ALA A 85 -2.17 -10.70 -8.96
CA ALA A 85 -3.61 -10.51 -9.01
C ALA A 85 -4.22 -10.66 -7.60
N ASN A 86 -5.51 -10.35 -7.48
CA ASN A 86 -6.30 -10.51 -6.25
C ASN A 86 -6.50 -11.98 -5.86
N ASP A 87 -6.75 -12.85 -6.84
CA ASP A 87 -7.02 -14.27 -6.61
C ASP A 87 -5.91 -15.15 -7.17
N PRO A 88 -5.57 -16.29 -6.53
CA PRO A 88 -6.13 -16.79 -5.26
C PRO A 88 -5.67 -15.98 -4.04
N PRO A 89 -6.39 -16.06 -2.90
CA PRO A 89 -5.94 -15.41 -1.67
C PRO A 89 -4.59 -15.99 -1.22
N SER A 90 -3.73 -15.13 -0.67
CA SER A 90 -2.36 -15.49 -0.25
C SER A 90 -1.52 -16.13 -1.38
N PRO A 91 -1.40 -15.47 -2.55
CA PRO A 91 -0.78 -16.07 -3.74
C PRO A 91 0.67 -16.49 -3.50
N TYR A 92 1.34 -15.85 -2.54
CA TYR A 92 2.76 -16.01 -2.26
C TYR A 92 3.11 -16.80 -1.01
N GLU A 93 2.12 -17.42 -0.35
CA GLU A 93 2.36 -18.22 0.87
C GLU A 93 3.40 -19.32 0.67
N LYS A 94 3.46 -19.89 -0.53
CA LYS A 94 4.35 -21.01 -0.89
C LYS A 94 5.31 -20.68 -2.03
N SER A 95 5.28 -19.45 -2.51
CA SER A 95 6.08 -19.03 -3.66
C SER A 95 7.55 -18.88 -3.29
N GLY A 96 8.42 -19.35 -4.18
CA GLY A 96 9.87 -19.25 -4.03
C GLY A 96 10.44 -17.96 -4.63
N TYR A 97 11.77 -17.91 -4.71
CA TYR A 97 12.52 -16.77 -5.23
C TYR A 97 12.10 -16.36 -6.65
N ASP A 98 12.12 -17.30 -7.59
CA ASP A 98 11.95 -17.00 -9.03
C ASP A 98 10.58 -16.39 -9.33
N GLU A 99 9.53 -16.90 -8.69
CA GLU A 99 8.15 -16.43 -8.88
C GLU A 99 7.97 -15.01 -8.33
N LEU A 100 8.34 -14.77 -7.06
CA LEU A 100 8.23 -13.43 -6.48
C LEU A 100 9.08 -12.40 -7.21
N PHE A 101 10.30 -12.77 -7.59
CA PHE A 101 11.18 -11.88 -8.35
C PHE A 101 10.55 -11.54 -9.71
N ALA A 102 10.04 -12.54 -10.44
CA ALA A 102 9.43 -12.34 -11.75
C ALA A 102 8.18 -11.45 -11.69
N ASP A 103 7.25 -11.72 -10.76
CA ASP A 103 6.01 -10.96 -10.63
C ASP A 103 6.28 -9.52 -10.13
N CYS A 104 7.17 -9.36 -9.15
CA CYS A 104 7.64 -8.04 -8.71
C CYS A 104 8.27 -7.27 -9.88
N SER A 105 9.17 -7.91 -10.63
CA SER A 105 9.85 -7.27 -11.75
C SER A 105 8.87 -6.87 -12.85
N ALA A 106 7.88 -7.71 -13.15
CA ALA A 106 6.85 -7.43 -14.15
C ALA A 106 6.04 -6.17 -13.79
N VAL A 107 5.55 -6.08 -12.55
CA VAL A 107 4.79 -4.89 -12.09
C VAL A 107 5.66 -3.64 -12.08
N GLN A 108 6.87 -3.71 -11.50
CA GLN A 108 7.76 -2.54 -11.42
C GLN A 108 8.18 -2.06 -12.81
N LYS A 109 8.41 -2.96 -13.76
CA LYS A 109 8.73 -2.61 -15.15
C LYS A 109 7.59 -1.82 -15.79
N GLU A 110 6.34 -2.26 -15.61
CA GLU A 110 5.19 -1.54 -16.17
C GLU A 110 4.99 -0.19 -15.48
N ILE A 111 5.08 -0.13 -14.14
CA ILE A 111 5.07 1.16 -13.40
C ILE A 111 6.13 2.11 -13.96
N CYS A 112 7.36 1.64 -14.15
CA CYS A 112 8.45 2.46 -14.69
C CYS A 112 8.18 2.89 -16.14
N ARG A 113 7.49 2.07 -16.94
CA ARG A 113 7.08 2.40 -18.31
C ARG A 113 6.04 3.53 -18.28
N PHE A 114 4.90 3.33 -17.62
CA PHE A 114 3.75 4.25 -17.72
C PHE A 114 3.76 5.43 -16.74
N ALA A 115 4.49 5.34 -15.62
CA ALA A 115 4.51 6.36 -14.57
C ALA A 115 5.91 6.88 -14.19
N GLY A 116 6.98 6.25 -14.70
CA GLY A 116 8.35 6.69 -14.49
C GLY A 116 9.03 6.08 -13.27
N GLN A 117 10.36 6.09 -13.25
CA GLN A 117 11.15 5.46 -12.18
C GLN A 117 11.01 6.21 -10.85
N THR A 118 10.72 7.51 -10.91
CA THR A 118 10.65 8.38 -9.72
C THR A 118 9.44 8.11 -8.84
N VAL A 119 8.36 7.49 -9.35
CA VAL A 119 7.19 7.13 -8.52
C VAL A 119 7.35 5.82 -7.76
N LEU A 120 8.35 5.02 -8.11
CA LEU A 120 8.49 3.68 -7.55
C LEU A 120 8.94 3.77 -6.09
N SER A 121 8.16 3.18 -5.19
CA SER A 121 8.49 3.04 -3.77
C SER A 121 9.23 1.73 -3.52
N PRO A 122 10.34 1.74 -2.74
CA PRO A 122 11.03 0.52 -2.35
C PRO A 122 10.36 -0.19 -1.16
N PHE A 123 9.26 0.35 -0.62
CA PHE A 123 8.48 -0.30 0.43
C PHE A 123 7.13 -0.72 -0.11
N THR A 124 6.61 -1.85 0.35
CA THR A 124 5.28 -2.32 -0.06
C THR A 124 4.60 -3.18 0.99
N THR A 125 3.32 -3.47 0.79
CA THR A 125 2.58 -4.54 1.46
C THR A 125 2.41 -5.67 0.44
N ILE A 126 2.63 -6.93 0.82
CA ILE A 126 2.30 -8.07 -0.06
C ILE A 126 0.87 -8.50 0.21
N HIS A 127 0.15 -8.89 -0.83
CA HIS A 127 -1.22 -9.39 -0.69
C HIS A 127 -1.29 -10.55 0.33
N TYR A 128 -2.14 -10.38 1.36
CA TYR A 128 -2.25 -11.24 2.56
C TYR A 128 -0.99 -11.39 3.45
N CYS A 129 0.06 -10.59 3.24
CA CYS A 129 1.27 -10.56 4.07
C CYS A 129 1.99 -11.91 4.24
N LYS A 130 1.77 -12.87 3.33
CA LYS A 130 2.44 -14.19 3.36
C LYS A 130 3.52 -14.26 2.30
N VAL A 131 4.75 -14.56 2.73
CA VAL A 131 5.87 -14.86 1.82
C VAL A 131 6.80 -15.86 2.50
N THR A 132 7.42 -16.74 1.71
CA THR A 132 8.51 -17.61 2.16
C THR A 132 9.82 -16.83 2.31
N PRO A 133 10.83 -17.31 3.07
CA PRO A 133 12.14 -16.66 3.13
C PRO A 133 12.81 -16.51 1.75
N ASP A 134 12.63 -17.48 0.86
CA ASP A 134 13.14 -17.41 -0.51
C ASP A 134 12.40 -16.36 -1.36
N GLY A 135 11.08 -16.24 -1.18
CA GLY A 135 10.29 -15.18 -1.82
C GLY A 135 10.69 -13.78 -1.33
N CYS A 136 10.95 -13.61 -0.03
CA CYS A 136 11.49 -12.36 0.53
C CYS A 136 12.84 -12.01 -0.09
N ARG A 137 13.72 -13.00 -0.31
CA ARG A 137 14.98 -12.79 -1.04
C ARG A 137 14.72 -12.34 -2.49
N GLY A 138 13.72 -12.90 -3.16
CA GLY A 138 13.30 -12.46 -4.50
C GLY A 138 12.85 -11.00 -4.52
N LEU A 139 12.04 -10.58 -3.55
CA LEU A 139 11.61 -9.18 -3.40
C LEU A 139 12.78 -8.23 -3.15
N LYS A 140 13.71 -8.63 -2.27
CA LYS A 140 14.91 -7.84 -1.97
C LYS A 140 15.77 -7.62 -3.20
N ASP A 141 16.06 -8.68 -3.94
CA ASP A 141 16.86 -8.59 -5.17
C ASP A 141 16.13 -7.83 -6.29
N CYS A 142 14.80 -7.80 -6.25
CA CYS A 142 13.94 -6.96 -7.07
C CYS A 142 13.98 -5.46 -6.67
N GLY A 143 14.68 -5.11 -5.59
CA GLY A 143 14.88 -3.73 -5.11
C GLY A 143 13.96 -3.29 -3.96
N VAL A 144 13.11 -4.19 -3.44
CA VAL A 144 12.28 -3.92 -2.27
C VAL A 144 13.17 -3.85 -1.02
N LYS A 145 13.05 -2.78 -0.24
CA LYS A 145 13.80 -2.54 1.00
C LYS A 145 13.02 -2.91 2.25
N GLY A 146 11.69 -2.96 2.18
CA GLY A 146 10.90 -3.35 3.34
C GLY A 146 9.44 -3.65 3.06
N LEU A 147 8.83 -4.38 4.00
CA LEU A 147 7.48 -4.90 3.91
C LEU A 147 6.63 -4.42 5.08
N VAL A 148 5.39 -4.01 4.79
CA VAL A 148 4.38 -3.73 5.80
C VAL A 148 3.58 -4.98 6.11
N GLY A 149 3.38 -5.29 7.39
CA GLY A 149 2.60 -6.45 7.84
C GLY A 149 1.67 -6.10 9.00
N LEU A 150 0.70 -6.95 9.28
CA LEU A 150 -0.22 -6.78 10.40
C LEU A 150 0.46 -7.12 11.74
N PHE A 151 1.31 -8.14 11.74
CA PHE A 151 2.02 -8.72 12.88
C PHE A 151 1.11 -8.96 14.09
N ARG A 152 -0.13 -9.40 13.86
CA ARG A 152 -1.10 -9.70 14.93
C ARG A 152 -1.17 -11.20 15.17
N PRO A 153 -1.30 -11.65 16.42
CA PRO A 153 -1.61 -13.05 16.68
C PRO A 153 -3.04 -13.32 16.19
N GLN A 154 -3.19 -14.08 15.10
CA GLN A 154 -4.46 -14.75 14.80
C GLN A 154 -4.51 -16.08 15.56
N ASP A 155 -5.69 -16.48 16.01
CA ASP A 155 -5.92 -17.75 16.70
C ASP A 155 -5.38 -18.93 15.88
N GLY A 156 -4.18 -19.40 16.23
CA GLY A 156 -3.56 -20.62 15.70
C GLY A 156 -2.86 -20.50 14.35
N GLU A 157 -3.11 -19.47 13.54
CA GLU A 157 -2.43 -19.29 12.24
C GLU A 157 -2.06 -17.82 11.98
N GLN A 158 -0.75 -17.56 11.94
CA GLN A 158 0.01 -17.11 10.77
C GLN A 158 1.08 -16.08 11.15
N VAL A 159 2.31 -16.34 10.69
CA VAL A 159 3.50 -15.52 10.86
C VAL A 159 3.66 -14.67 9.61
N ASP A 160 3.47 -13.36 9.71
CA ASP A 160 3.65 -12.45 8.57
C ASP A 160 5.10 -12.57 8.07
N TYR A 161 5.26 -12.77 6.75
CA TYR A 161 6.56 -12.86 6.08
C TYR A 161 7.53 -13.92 6.62
N SER A 162 7.04 -14.97 7.30
CA SER A 162 7.87 -16.04 7.88
C SER A 162 8.94 -15.52 8.85
N LEU A 163 8.66 -14.43 9.57
CA LEU A 163 9.58 -13.85 10.55
C LEU A 163 9.80 -14.74 11.78
N PRO A 164 10.96 -14.63 12.46
CA PRO A 164 11.14 -15.23 13.78
C PRO A 164 10.09 -14.70 14.77
N LYS A 165 9.55 -15.58 15.64
CA LYS A 165 8.54 -15.21 16.66
C LYS A 165 8.94 -14.03 17.55
N GLU A 166 10.24 -13.89 17.82
CA GLU A 166 10.78 -12.78 18.61
C GLU A 166 10.66 -11.44 17.85
N THR A 167 10.93 -11.45 16.55
CA THR A 167 10.76 -10.29 15.67
C THR A 167 9.29 -9.89 15.56
N GLU A 168 8.38 -10.85 15.45
CA GLU A 168 6.94 -10.57 15.45
C GLU A 168 6.46 -9.99 16.77
N ALA A 169 6.85 -10.59 17.90
CA ALA A 169 6.52 -10.08 19.22
C ALA A 169 7.08 -8.67 19.45
N TYR A 170 8.26 -8.38 18.89
CA TYR A 170 8.83 -7.04 18.88
C TYR A 170 7.94 -6.08 18.07
N LEU A 171 7.59 -6.43 16.84
CA LEU A 171 6.73 -5.63 15.96
C LEU A 171 5.31 -5.44 16.51
N GLN A 172 4.81 -6.34 17.35
CA GLN A 172 3.53 -6.11 18.07
C GLN A 172 3.58 -4.89 18.99
N THR A 173 4.76 -4.50 19.48
CA THR A 173 4.94 -3.39 20.42
C THR A 173 5.73 -2.21 19.84
N LYS A 174 6.28 -2.37 18.63
CA LYS A 174 7.17 -1.40 17.96
C LYS A 174 6.81 -1.27 16.49
N HIS A 175 7.02 -0.10 15.91
CA HIS A 175 6.59 0.15 14.54
C HIS A 175 7.50 -0.44 13.47
N PHE A 176 8.81 -0.49 13.72
CA PHE A 176 9.82 -0.81 12.70
C PHE A 176 10.80 -1.84 13.24
N CYS A 177 11.18 -2.81 12.41
CA CYS A 177 12.28 -3.72 12.68
C CYS A 177 13.11 -3.89 11.41
N TYR A 178 14.44 -3.83 11.51
CA TYR A 178 15.31 -4.33 10.46
C TYR A 178 15.69 -5.76 10.82
N ASP A 179 15.30 -6.73 9.99
CA ASP A 179 15.66 -8.12 10.21
C ASP A 179 16.89 -8.45 9.36
N GLU A 180 18.01 -8.77 10.03
CA GLU A 180 19.28 -9.08 9.37
C GLU A 180 19.21 -10.35 8.51
N GLY A 181 18.35 -11.31 8.88
CA GLY A 181 18.18 -12.58 8.15
C GLY A 181 17.62 -12.36 6.75
N HIS A 182 16.64 -11.48 6.63
CA HIS A 182 16.10 -11.05 5.34
C HIS A 182 16.91 -9.89 4.74
N GLY A 183 17.55 -9.06 5.58
CA GLY A 183 18.19 -7.80 5.21
C GLY A 183 17.19 -6.80 4.64
N MET A 184 16.02 -6.71 5.29
CA MET A 184 14.90 -5.84 4.92
C MET A 184 14.28 -5.22 6.18
N PHE A 185 13.60 -4.09 6.00
CA PHE A 185 12.74 -3.51 7.02
C PHE A 185 11.36 -4.19 7.05
N PHE A 186 10.80 -4.32 8.24
CA PHE A 186 9.44 -4.75 8.50
C PHE A 186 8.72 -3.68 9.31
N VAL A 187 7.51 -3.33 8.89
CA VAL A 187 6.76 -2.19 9.43
C VAL A 187 5.35 -2.61 9.82
N ARG A 188 4.96 -2.40 11.07
CA ARG A 188 3.62 -2.77 11.55
C ARG A 188 2.56 -1.85 10.95
N ASN A 189 1.51 -2.44 10.38
CA ASN A 189 0.27 -1.77 10.06
C ASN A 189 -0.56 -1.50 11.32
N ASP A 190 -0.96 -0.25 11.52
CA ASP A 190 -1.70 0.17 12.70
C ASP A 190 -3.21 0.23 12.47
N LEU A 191 -3.65 0.61 11.26
CA LEU A 191 -5.06 0.81 10.93
C LEU A 191 -5.38 0.41 9.49
N ILE A 192 -6.42 -0.43 9.35
CA ILE A 192 -7.10 -0.70 8.09
C ILE A 192 -8.44 0.03 8.13
N ILE A 193 -8.57 1.15 7.42
CA ILE A 193 -9.72 2.06 7.54
C ILE A 193 -11.04 1.35 7.19
N ASN A 194 -11.07 0.58 6.10
CA ASN A 194 -12.28 -0.11 5.64
C ASN A 194 -12.73 -1.24 6.59
N ALA A 195 -11.90 -1.64 7.57
CA ALA A 195 -12.28 -2.64 8.57
C ALA A 195 -13.17 -2.09 9.70
N HIS A 196 -13.39 -0.76 9.75
CA HIS A 196 -14.17 -0.10 10.79
C HIS A 196 -15.31 0.73 10.19
N PRO A 197 -16.50 0.76 10.82
CA PRO A 197 -17.53 1.74 10.47
C PRO A 197 -17.08 3.15 10.86
N LEU A 198 -17.59 4.17 10.16
CA LEU A 198 -17.20 5.57 10.39
C LEU A 198 -17.42 6.00 11.86
N SER A 199 -18.49 5.53 12.50
CA SER A 199 -18.84 5.84 13.88
C SER A 199 -17.85 5.34 14.93
N GLU A 200 -17.00 4.37 14.60
CA GLU A 200 -16.03 3.78 15.54
C GLU A 200 -14.61 4.33 15.35
N LEU A 201 -14.33 5.02 14.22
CA LEU A 201 -12.99 5.48 13.88
C LEU A 201 -12.40 6.43 14.93
N GLU A 202 -13.22 7.26 15.59
CA GLU A 202 -12.75 8.17 16.63
C GLU A 202 -12.13 7.40 17.82
N ASP A 203 -12.80 6.35 18.29
CA ASP A 203 -12.34 5.55 19.43
C ASP A 203 -11.12 4.70 19.05
N VAL A 204 -11.09 4.15 17.84
CA VAL A 204 -9.92 3.43 17.30
C VAL A 204 -8.70 4.35 17.25
N LEU A 205 -8.86 5.59 16.80
CA LEU A 205 -7.76 6.57 16.70
C LEU A 205 -7.33 7.11 18.07
N LYS A 206 -8.26 7.35 19.01
CA LYS A 206 -7.92 7.74 20.39
C LYS A 206 -6.99 6.72 21.06
N GLY A 207 -7.19 5.43 20.81
CA GLY A 207 -6.30 4.36 21.27
C GLY A 207 -4.86 4.47 20.75
N LYS A 208 -4.61 5.29 19.73
CA LYS A 208 -3.34 5.46 19.02
C LYS A 208 -2.72 6.85 19.18
N GLU A 209 -3.32 7.74 19.97
CA GLU A 209 -2.90 9.15 20.09
C GLU A 209 -1.44 9.32 20.51
N ASN A 210 -0.93 8.42 21.36
CA ASN A 210 0.42 8.53 21.91
C ASN A 210 1.50 7.92 21.02
N GLU A 211 1.13 7.31 19.89
CA GLU A 211 2.09 6.71 18.98
C GLU A 211 2.96 7.80 18.31
N THR A 212 4.18 7.41 17.96
CA THR A 212 5.11 8.31 17.25
C THR A 212 5.08 8.11 15.75
N PHE A 213 4.57 6.97 15.32
CA PHE A 213 4.35 6.62 13.93
C PHE A 213 3.03 5.87 13.78
N LEU A 214 2.33 6.08 12.67
CA LEU A 214 1.14 5.30 12.30
C LEU A 214 1.20 4.87 10.83
N GLU A 215 1.10 3.57 10.61
CA GLU A 215 0.90 2.99 9.29
C GLU A 215 -0.60 2.79 9.05
N VAL A 216 -1.17 3.53 8.10
CA VAL A 216 -2.61 3.55 7.82
C VAL A 216 -2.84 3.09 6.38
N MET A 217 -3.82 2.21 6.19
CA MET A 217 -4.16 1.69 4.87
C MET A 217 -5.67 1.58 4.63
N ILE A 218 -6.07 1.53 3.36
CA ILE A 218 -7.43 1.19 2.90
C ILE A 218 -7.35 0.44 1.56
N HIS A 219 -8.32 -0.38 1.17
CA HIS A 219 -8.25 -1.10 -0.11
C HIS A 219 -9.01 -0.35 -1.22
N GLU A 220 -8.45 -0.31 -2.44
CA GLU A 220 -9.06 0.32 -3.64
C GLU A 220 -10.52 -0.13 -3.83
N GLN A 221 -10.76 -1.44 -3.73
CA GLN A 221 -12.01 -2.07 -4.15
C GLN A 221 -13.25 -1.47 -3.46
N TYR A 222 -13.11 -1.05 -2.20
CA TYR A 222 -14.19 -0.48 -1.39
C TYR A 222 -14.70 0.88 -1.90
N PHE A 223 -13.98 1.51 -2.83
CA PHE A 223 -14.39 2.75 -3.48
C PHE A 223 -15.44 2.55 -4.58
N TYR A 224 -15.52 1.37 -5.20
CA TYR A 224 -16.31 1.16 -6.41
C TYR A 224 -17.69 0.56 -6.10
N PRO A 225 -18.81 1.17 -6.55
CA PRO A 225 -20.17 0.70 -6.25
C PRO A 225 -20.48 -0.74 -6.66
N ASP A 226 -19.80 -1.26 -7.68
CA ASP A 226 -20.01 -2.61 -8.20
C ASP A 226 -19.26 -3.69 -7.39
N TYR A 227 -18.39 -3.29 -6.45
CA TYR A 227 -17.72 -4.24 -5.56
C TYR A 227 -18.69 -4.77 -4.50
N PRO A 228 -18.73 -6.10 -4.24
CA PRO A 228 -19.68 -6.69 -3.27
C PRO A 228 -19.62 -6.10 -1.85
N TYR A 229 -18.47 -5.55 -1.45
CA TYR A 229 -18.28 -4.91 -0.14
C TYR A 229 -18.05 -3.38 -0.26
N TYR A 230 -18.56 -2.76 -1.32
CA TYR A 230 -18.53 -1.30 -1.51
C TYR A 230 -18.93 -0.55 -0.23
N GLN A 231 -18.16 0.49 0.11
CA GLN A 231 -18.44 1.36 1.24
C GLN A 231 -18.86 2.74 0.73
N PRO A 232 -20.15 3.11 0.80
CA PRO A 232 -20.61 4.42 0.35
C PRO A 232 -20.02 5.59 1.14
N ASP A 233 -19.49 5.31 2.33
CA ASP A 233 -18.81 6.25 3.23
C ASP A 233 -17.26 6.20 3.10
N PHE A 234 -16.73 5.59 2.03
CA PHE A 234 -15.27 5.45 1.80
C PHE A 234 -14.54 6.80 1.92
N ARG A 235 -15.07 7.83 1.26
CA ARG A 235 -14.45 9.16 1.22
C ARG A 235 -14.47 9.81 2.60
N GLU A 236 -15.61 9.74 3.26
CA GLU A 236 -15.85 10.27 4.60
C GLU A 236 -14.89 9.63 5.62
N LYS A 237 -14.69 8.31 5.56
CA LYS A 237 -13.73 7.61 6.42
C LYS A 237 -12.30 8.08 6.20
N VAL A 238 -11.86 8.19 4.95
CA VAL A 238 -10.50 8.66 4.64
C VAL A 238 -10.31 10.10 5.10
N CYS A 239 -11.25 11.01 4.78
CA CYS A 239 -11.19 12.40 5.24
C CYS A 239 -11.14 12.49 6.78
N PHE A 240 -11.99 11.74 7.48
CA PHE A 240 -12.02 11.72 8.95
C PHE A 240 -10.66 11.32 9.54
N VAL A 241 -10.05 10.24 9.03
CA VAL A 241 -8.75 9.77 9.53
C VAL A 241 -7.63 10.78 9.21
N MET A 242 -7.58 11.32 7.99
CA MET A 242 -6.55 12.29 7.60
C MET A 242 -6.67 13.61 8.39
N GLN A 243 -7.90 14.08 8.61
CA GLN A 243 -8.17 15.24 9.46
C GLN A 243 -7.68 14.99 10.89
N TRP A 244 -8.05 13.86 11.49
CA TRP A 244 -7.64 13.53 12.86
C TRP A 244 -6.11 13.47 13.01
N LEU A 245 -5.42 12.82 12.06
CA LEU A 245 -3.95 12.74 12.06
C LEU A 245 -3.31 14.13 11.98
N THR A 246 -3.85 14.99 11.11
CA THR A 246 -3.40 16.38 10.94
C THR A 246 -3.59 17.20 12.22
N GLU A 247 -4.78 17.13 12.83
CA GLU A 247 -5.10 17.82 14.09
C GLU A 247 -4.23 17.37 15.27
N LYS A 248 -3.84 16.08 15.29
CA LYS A 248 -2.93 15.51 16.30
C LYS A 248 -1.44 15.76 16.01
N GLY A 249 -1.13 16.50 14.94
CA GLY A 249 0.22 16.93 14.58
C GLY A 249 1.09 15.84 13.94
N TYR A 250 0.47 14.79 13.39
CA TYR A 250 1.18 13.80 12.59
C TYR A 250 1.53 14.39 11.22
N ARG A 251 2.77 14.13 10.76
CA ARG A 251 3.23 14.55 9.43
C ARG A 251 3.25 13.36 8.45
N PRO A 252 2.74 13.53 7.22
CA PRO A 252 2.83 12.46 6.22
C PRO A 252 4.28 12.24 5.80
N ALA A 253 4.67 10.99 5.64
CA ALA A 253 5.98 10.59 5.14
C ALA A 253 5.89 9.31 4.32
N PHE A 254 6.78 9.18 3.33
CA PHE A 254 7.10 7.86 2.78
C PHE A 254 8.10 7.14 3.69
N LEU A 255 8.08 5.81 3.67
CA LEU A 255 8.92 5.01 4.56
C LEU A 255 10.42 5.23 4.28
N GLU A 256 10.83 5.41 3.02
CA GLU A 256 12.21 5.71 2.63
C GLU A 256 12.72 7.09 3.09
N GLU A 257 11.81 7.99 3.48
CA GLU A 257 12.18 9.28 4.06
C GLU A 257 12.53 9.14 5.56
N MET A 258 12.04 8.07 6.19
CA MET A 258 12.21 7.77 7.61
C MET A 258 13.25 6.68 7.87
N LEU A 259 13.32 5.68 7.00
CA LEU A 259 14.13 4.47 7.12
C LEU A 259 15.19 4.48 6.02
N LYS A 260 16.46 4.41 6.42
CA LYS A 260 17.62 4.45 5.52
C LYS A 260 18.43 3.18 5.61
#